data_AF-A0A3R7GW07-F1
#
_entry.id   AF-A0A3R7GW07-F1
#
_cell.length_a   1.000
_cell.length_b   1.000
_cell.length_c   1.000
_cell.angle_alpha   90.00
_cell.angle_beta   90.00
_cell.angle_gamma   90.00
#
_symmetry.space_group_name_H-M   'P 1'
#
loop_
_entity.id
_entity.type
_entity.pdbx_description
1 polymer ?
#
loop_
_entity_poly.entity_id
_entity_poly.type
_entity_poly.pdbx_seq_one_letter_code
_entity_poly.pdbx_strand_id
1 'polypeptide(L)'
;MSKACTLENGVLNLAVLREDSRRELFSILDSIGKDICFVLDPELNGPLNHVLVDGTAVLKDHGVKDFHAFGKTVKTSCEFVLFLVRPSVRAMRYVAKYIRDLGTDKSASSKKRFHLYFVSRRTLVCDEVLKKEGVFGSLSVGEYKLDLIPFDDDVLTLELDSCFKEFYVDGDKTNLHTVAASLIKLQTVFGMIPHVKYKGTMAKTIYQMMAHFQREQEVAGNPIGVLDPEIDTVVLIDRNVDLVTPMCTPLTYEGLLDEILGITHGFVTVDAELIADDDAPNSGNRPAQVSVPLNSNDKLYAEVRDYHVERLGMNLQQQAREIRERYDEFRKNRDASISEIREFVKRIPGLKQSYQSLQQHINLAELIKKTTDSK
;
A
#
# COMPACT_ATOMS: atom_id res chain seq x y z
N MET A 1 6.52 10.89 -10.51
CA MET A 1 5.11 10.51 -10.70
C MET A 1 4.71 9.61 -9.56
N SER A 2 3.49 9.74 -9.06
CA SER A 2 2.99 8.88 -8.00
C SER A 2 3.11 7.42 -8.41
N LYS A 3 3.54 6.58 -7.48
CA LYS A 3 3.66 5.14 -7.67
C LYS A 3 2.35 4.40 -7.36
N ALA A 4 1.42 5.04 -6.66
CA ALA A 4 0.13 4.49 -6.28
C ALA A 4 -0.87 4.55 -7.45
N CYS A 5 -1.83 3.62 -7.49
CA CYS A 5 -2.93 3.64 -8.46
C CYS A 5 -3.75 4.95 -8.35
N THR A 6 -4.21 5.53 -9.46
CA THR A 6 -5.03 6.74 -9.44
C THR A 6 -6.42 6.51 -8.83
N LEU A 7 -6.92 5.27 -8.88
CA LEU A 7 -8.26 4.86 -8.41
C LEU A 7 -9.43 5.48 -9.22
N GLU A 8 -9.16 5.90 -10.45
CA GLU A 8 -10.12 6.63 -11.29
C GLU A 8 -11.08 5.71 -12.06
N ASN A 9 -10.77 4.41 -12.21
CA ASN A 9 -11.58 3.49 -13.00
C ASN A 9 -12.40 2.51 -12.14
N GLY A 10 -12.31 2.61 -10.81
CA GLY A 10 -13.08 1.80 -9.89
C GLY A 10 -14.58 2.08 -9.95
N VAL A 11 -15.39 1.04 -9.68
CA VAL A 11 -16.86 1.18 -9.52
C VAL A 11 -17.20 2.03 -8.30
N LEU A 12 -16.40 1.89 -7.24
CA LEU A 12 -16.48 2.70 -6.03
C LEU A 12 -15.40 3.77 -6.06
N ASN A 13 -15.71 4.95 -5.53
CA ASN A 13 -14.72 6.01 -5.35
C ASN A 13 -13.80 5.70 -4.15
N LEU A 14 -12.85 4.79 -4.35
CA LEU A 14 -11.91 4.35 -3.30
C LEU A 14 -10.93 5.45 -2.88
N ALA A 15 -10.77 6.53 -3.68
CA ALA A 15 -9.93 7.66 -3.33
C ALA A 15 -10.38 8.36 -2.03
N VAL A 16 -11.67 8.25 -1.66
CA VAL A 16 -12.19 8.78 -0.39
C VAL A 16 -11.52 8.11 0.82
N LEU A 17 -11.29 6.79 0.78
CA LEU A 17 -10.62 6.06 1.86
C LEU A 17 -9.15 6.46 2.00
N ARG A 18 -8.48 6.63 0.86
CA ARG A 18 -7.10 7.12 0.80
C ARG A 18 -7.01 8.52 1.40
N GLU A 19 -7.89 9.42 1.00
CA GLU A 19 -7.90 10.81 1.47
C GLU A 19 -8.19 10.90 2.96
N ASP A 20 -9.13 10.10 3.47
CA ASP A 20 -9.43 10.04 4.89
C ASP A 20 -8.20 9.60 5.71
N SER A 21 -7.53 8.54 5.28
CA SER A 21 -6.30 8.05 5.91
C SER A 21 -5.18 9.10 5.86
N ARG A 22 -5.01 9.76 4.71
CA ARG A 22 -4.02 10.82 4.53
C ARG A 22 -4.29 12.01 5.46
N ARG A 23 -5.53 12.46 5.52
CA ARG A 23 -5.98 13.57 6.36
C ARG A 23 -5.79 13.24 7.85
N GLU A 24 -6.08 12.02 8.28
CA GLU A 24 -5.85 11.60 9.66
C GLU A 24 -4.36 11.65 10.03
N LEU A 25 -3.49 11.12 9.17
CA LEU A 25 -2.04 11.18 9.38
C LEU A 25 -1.54 12.63 9.49
N PHE A 26 -2.00 13.50 8.60
CA PHE A 26 -1.64 14.93 8.64
C PHE A 26 -2.16 15.61 9.90
N SER A 27 -3.41 15.35 10.29
CA SER A 27 -3.97 15.87 11.53
C SER A 27 -3.18 15.43 12.76
N ILE A 28 -2.68 14.19 12.79
CA ILE A 28 -1.81 13.68 13.85
C ILE A 28 -0.52 14.50 13.89
N LEU A 29 0.16 14.67 12.75
CA LEU A 29 1.41 15.43 12.66
C LEU A 29 1.22 16.89 13.10
N ASP A 30 0.18 17.55 12.58
CA ASP A 30 -0.14 18.95 12.89
C ASP A 30 -0.47 19.15 14.38
N SER A 31 -1.06 18.15 15.04
CA SER A 31 -1.37 18.19 16.47
C SER A 31 -0.14 18.10 17.37
N ILE A 32 0.98 17.56 16.88
CA ILE A 32 2.23 17.39 17.62
C ILE A 32 2.99 18.72 17.63
N GLY A 33 3.15 19.34 16.46
CA GLY A 33 3.83 20.62 16.30
C GLY A 33 4.78 20.63 15.11
N LYS A 34 5.76 21.53 15.16
CA LYS A 34 6.86 21.61 14.18
C LYS A 34 8.11 20.99 14.80
N ASP A 35 9.10 20.61 13.99
CA ASP A 35 10.36 20.01 14.46
C ASP A 35 10.19 18.55 14.94
N ILE A 36 9.61 17.72 14.08
CA ILE A 36 9.33 16.32 14.34
C ILE A 36 10.42 15.43 13.71
N CYS A 37 11.00 14.56 14.53
CA CYS A 37 11.70 13.35 14.08
C CYS A 37 10.70 12.21 13.96
N PHE A 38 10.44 11.78 12.73
CA PHE A 38 9.48 10.74 12.42
C PHE A 38 10.18 9.37 12.35
N VAL A 39 9.87 8.49 13.31
CA VAL A 39 10.39 7.13 13.42
C VAL A 39 9.31 6.15 12.98
N LEU A 40 9.49 5.56 11.80
CA LEU A 40 8.49 4.72 11.14
C LEU A 40 8.87 3.24 11.17
N ASP A 41 7.91 2.39 11.55
CA ASP A 41 7.98 0.94 11.38
C ASP A 41 8.16 0.55 9.90
N PRO A 42 9.23 -0.18 9.53
CA PRO A 42 9.48 -0.54 8.14
C PRO A 42 8.32 -1.22 7.41
N GLU A 43 7.50 -2.00 8.11
CA GLU A 43 6.31 -2.68 7.56
C GLU A 43 5.20 -1.72 7.13
N LEU A 44 5.25 -0.45 7.56
CA LEU A 44 4.28 0.59 7.19
C LEU A 44 4.72 1.42 5.97
N ASN A 45 5.96 1.27 5.48
CA ASN A 45 6.44 2.05 4.33
C ASN A 45 5.59 1.80 3.07
N GLY A 46 5.34 0.53 2.74
CA GLY A 46 4.52 0.15 1.60
C GLY A 46 3.09 0.66 1.69
N PRO A 47 2.35 0.32 2.77
CA PRO A 47 1.05 0.89 3.07
C PRO A 47 0.98 2.42 2.91
N LEU A 48 1.95 3.16 3.46
CA LEU A 48 1.97 4.61 3.39
C LEU A 48 2.29 5.16 2.00
N ASN A 49 2.99 4.42 1.12
CA ASN A 49 3.20 4.84 -0.26
C ASN A 49 1.87 4.92 -1.05
N HIS A 50 0.85 4.14 -0.65
CA HIS A 50 -0.49 4.18 -1.24
C HIS A 50 -1.38 5.28 -0.63
N VAL A 51 -1.01 5.81 0.54
CA VAL A 51 -1.69 6.94 1.19
C VAL A 51 -1.08 8.27 0.76
N LEU A 52 0.25 8.35 0.72
CA LEU A 52 1.04 9.53 0.39
C LEU A 52 1.41 9.51 -1.10
N VAL A 53 0.43 9.81 -1.95
CA VAL A 53 0.61 9.77 -3.42
C VAL A 53 1.74 10.67 -3.94
N ASP A 54 2.00 11.78 -3.25
CA ASP A 54 3.07 12.74 -3.56
C ASP A 54 4.43 12.33 -2.97
N GLY A 55 4.48 11.17 -2.30
CA GLY A 55 5.64 10.67 -1.57
C GLY A 55 5.80 11.31 -0.19
N THR A 56 6.85 10.91 0.53
CA THR A 56 7.10 11.34 1.91
C THR A 56 7.57 12.79 2.04
N ALA A 57 7.86 13.48 0.93
CA ALA A 57 8.27 14.88 0.93
C ALA A 57 7.19 15.80 1.51
N VAL A 58 5.91 15.49 1.28
CA VAL A 58 4.76 16.25 1.80
C VAL A 58 4.74 16.29 3.34
N LEU A 59 5.33 15.30 4.01
CA LEU A 59 5.38 15.26 5.47
C LEU A 59 6.19 16.43 6.07
N LYS A 60 7.09 17.04 5.28
CA LYS A 60 7.84 18.22 5.70
C LYS A 60 6.94 19.43 5.90
N ASP A 61 5.87 19.54 5.12
CA ASP A 61 4.89 20.62 5.23
C ASP A 61 4.10 20.50 6.54
N HIS A 62 4.04 19.28 7.10
CA HIS A 62 3.43 18.94 8.39
C HIS A 62 4.45 18.81 9.53
N GLY A 63 5.60 19.49 9.42
CA GLY A 63 6.55 19.66 10.53
C GLY A 63 7.61 18.58 10.69
N VAL A 64 7.64 17.54 9.84
CA VAL A 64 8.68 16.50 9.85
C VAL A 64 10.00 17.04 9.29
N LYS A 65 11.08 16.92 10.06
CA LYS A 65 12.45 17.29 9.62
C LYS A 65 13.34 16.09 9.40
N ASP A 66 13.31 15.15 10.34
CA ASP A 66 14.12 13.94 10.30
C ASP A 66 13.22 12.72 10.10
N PHE A 67 13.72 11.74 9.34
CA PHE A 67 13.02 10.48 9.11
C PHE A 67 13.94 9.31 9.41
N HIS A 68 13.50 8.39 10.26
CA HIS A 68 14.26 7.21 10.65
C HIS A 68 13.40 5.94 10.59
N ALA A 69 14.03 4.84 10.18
CA ALA A 69 13.42 3.53 10.28
C ALA A 69 13.48 3.02 11.73
N PHE A 70 12.36 2.53 12.25
CA PHE A 70 12.29 1.84 13.52
C PHE A 70 13.18 0.58 13.52
N GLY A 71 13.73 0.25 14.69
CA GLY A 71 14.70 -0.83 14.87
C GLY A 71 16.16 -0.44 14.61
N LYS A 72 16.42 0.73 14.01
CA LYS A 72 17.77 1.30 13.83
C LYS A 72 18.10 2.35 14.88
N THR A 73 19.38 2.67 15.08
CA THR A 73 19.77 3.76 15.98
C THR A 73 19.21 5.09 15.48
N VAL A 74 18.53 5.83 16.37
CA VAL A 74 17.98 7.15 16.07
C VAL A 74 18.85 8.20 16.76
N LYS A 75 19.28 9.20 16.00
CA LYS A 75 19.96 10.40 16.50
C LYS A 75 19.29 11.60 15.85
N THR A 76 18.78 12.51 16.65
CA THR A 76 18.04 13.67 16.15
C THR A 76 18.17 14.84 17.10
N SER A 77 18.24 16.06 16.55
CA SER A 77 18.13 17.30 17.32
C SER A 77 16.69 17.78 17.48
N CYS A 78 15.71 17.14 16.83
CA CYS A 78 14.29 17.51 16.89
C CYS A 78 13.74 17.50 18.33
N GLU A 79 12.90 18.47 18.66
CA GLU A 79 12.16 18.55 19.92
C GLU A 79 11.18 17.38 20.08
N PHE A 80 10.43 17.07 19.03
CA PHE A 80 9.41 16.04 19.03
C PHE A 80 9.92 14.76 18.36
N VAL A 81 9.63 13.61 18.98
CA VAL A 81 9.92 12.29 18.40
C VAL A 81 8.60 11.54 18.29
N LEU A 82 8.18 11.27 17.07
CA LEU A 82 6.97 10.49 16.77
C LEU A 82 7.36 9.07 16.36
N PHE A 83 6.89 8.08 17.11
CA PHE A 83 6.92 6.68 16.72
C PHE A 83 5.59 6.30 16.09
N LEU A 84 5.59 5.80 14.85
CA LEU A 84 4.43 5.19 14.22
C LEU A 84 4.73 3.70 13.98
N VAL A 85 4.06 2.84 14.75
CA VAL A 85 4.41 1.41 14.84
C VAL A 85 3.19 0.51 14.96
N ARG A 86 3.32 -0.73 14.51
CA ARG A 86 2.32 -1.77 14.82
C ARG A 86 2.41 -2.20 16.28
N PRO A 87 1.29 -2.55 16.93
CA PRO A 87 1.27 -2.94 18.33
C PRO A 87 1.95 -4.30 18.52
N SER A 88 3.11 -4.33 19.17
CA SER A 88 3.72 -5.57 19.64
C SER A 88 4.55 -5.37 20.90
N VAL A 89 4.67 -6.42 21.71
CA VAL A 89 5.53 -6.42 22.91
C VAL A 89 6.98 -6.08 22.54
N ARG A 90 7.45 -6.60 21.41
CA ARG A 90 8.81 -6.32 20.89
C ARG A 90 8.96 -4.83 20.60
N ALA A 91 8.04 -4.22 19.85
CA ALA A 91 8.08 -2.80 19.53
C ALA A 91 8.10 -1.94 20.79
N MET A 92 7.29 -2.24 21.81
CA MET A 92 7.26 -1.44 23.04
C MET A 92 8.58 -1.45 23.81
N ARG A 93 9.31 -2.57 23.83
CA ARG A 93 10.66 -2.63 24.42
C ARG A 93 11.66 -1.76 23.66
N TYR A 94 11.56 -1.70 22.33
CA TYR A 94 12.38 -0.79 21.52
C TYR A 94 12.02 0.67 21.75
N VAL A 95 10.73 1.02 21.80
CA VAL A 95 10.26 2.37 22.13
C VAL A 95 10.83 2.81 23.49
N ALA A 96 10.76 1.95 24.51
CA ALA A 96 11.33 2.23 25.82
C ALA A 96 12.85 2.46 25.77
N LYS A 97 13.57 1.66 24.97
CA LYS A 97 15.00 1.87 24.72
C LYS A 97 15.28 3.23 24.07
N TYR A 98 14.55 3.59 23.00
CA TYR A 98 14.72 4.88 22.34
C TYR A 98 14.52 6.06 23.29
N ILE A 99 13.49 6.01 24.14
CA ILE A 99 13.21 7.07 25.10
C ILE A 99 14.35 7.25 26.09
N ARG A 100 14.94 6.15 26.58
CA ARG A 100 16.10 6.19 27.49
C ARG A 100 17.35 6.72 26.79
N ASP A 101 17.64 6.24 25.59
CA ASP A 101 18.83 6.63 24.83
C ASP A 101 18.77 8.12 24.43
N LEU A 102 17.61 8.58 23.95
CA LEU A 102 17.40 9.97 23.53
C LEU A 102 17.15 10.92 24.71
N GLY A 103 16.61 10.42 25.82
CA GLY A 103 16.33 11.20 27.03
C GLY A 103 17.57 11.46 27.90
N THR A 104 18.64 10.68 27.72
CA THR A 104 19.91 10.84 28.45
C THR A 104 20.92 11.73 27.72
N ASP A 105 20.59 12.20 26.52
CA ASP A 105 21.46 13.06 25.73
C ASP A 105 21.56 14.47 26.34
N LYS A 106 22.57 14.65 27.20
CA LYS A 106 22.88 15.91 27.89
C LYS A 106 23.32 17.03 26.93
N SER A 107 23.53 16.73 25.64
CA SER A 107 23.90 17.73 24.63
C SER A 107 22.69 18.44 24.02
N ALA A 108 21.47 17.93 24.22
CA ALA A 108 20.25 18.56 23.71
C ALA A 108 19.87 19.81 24.54
N SER A 109 19.60 20.93 23.85
CA SER A 109 19.24 22.21 24.46
C SER A 109 17.84 22.22 25.10
N SER A 110 16.97 21.28 24.74
CA SER A 110 15.61 21.13 25.27
C SER A 110 15.28 19.66 25.54
N LYS A 111 14.37 19.44 26.52
CA LYS A 111 13.87 18.10 26.84
C LYS A 111 12.98 17.61 25.70
N LYS A 112 13.32 16.47 25.11
CA LYS A 112 12.54 15.84 24.03
C LYS A 112 11.15 15.40 24.50
N ARG A 113 10.17 15.52 23.60
CA ARG A 113 8.77 15.09 23.81
C ARG A 113 8.46 13.91 22.91
N PHE A 114 7.96 12.82 23.50
CA PHE A 114 7.77 11.57 22.78
C PHE A 114 6.29 11.32 22.51
N HIS A 115 5.98 10.95 21.28
CA HIS A 115 4.65 10.61 20.80
C HIS A 115 4.68 9.19 20.23
N LEU A 116 3.71 8.36 20.58
CA LEU A 116 3.58 6.99 20.09
C LEU A 116 2.18 6.83 19.49
N TYR A 117 2.12 6.58 18.19
CA TYR A 117 0.89 6.26 17.49
C TYR A 117 0.93 4.81 17.04
N PHE A 118 -0.10 4.06 17.43
CA PHE A 118 -0.28 2.67 17.02
C PHE A 118 -1.01 2.59 15.68
N VAL A 119 -0.55 1.68 14.82
CA VAL A 119 -1.23 1.33 13.57
C VAL A 119 -1.75 -0.10 13.63
N SER A 120 -3.06 -0.36 13.48
CA SER A 120 -4.17 0.61 13.41
C SER A 120 -4.81 0.87 14.78
N ARG A 121 -4.42 0.09 15.80
CA ARG A 121 -5.07 0.07 17.12
C ARG A 121 -4.08 -0.10 18.27
N ARG A 122 -4.34 0.58 19.38
CA ARG A 122 -3.65 0.44 20.66
C ARG A 122 -4.16 -0.77 21.44
N THR A 123 -3.24 -1.52 22.04
CA THR A 123 -3.58 -2.69 22.87
C THR A 123 -3.19 -2.46 24.32
N LEU A 124 -4.01 -2.96 25.25
CA LEU A 124 -3.74 -2.89 26.70
C LEU A 124 -2.41 -3.57 27.07
N VAL A 125 -2.04 -4.63 26.35
CA VAL A 125 -0.76 -5.33 26.55
C VAL A 125 0.41 -4.40 26.29
N CYS A 126 0.35 -3.56 25.24
CA CYS A 126 1.41 -2.59 24.95
C CYS A 126 1.53 -1.53 26.06
N ASP A 127 0.40 -1.03 26.57
CA ASP A 127 0.38 -0.10 27.69
C ASP A 127 1.08 -0.68 28.93
N GLU A 128 0.74 -1.92 29.30
CA GLU A 128 1.33 -2.57 30.47
C GLU A 128 2.83 -2.82 30.30
N VAL A 129 3.31 -3.13 29.09
CA VAL A 129 4.74 -3.23 28.81
C VAL A 129 5.43 -1.89 29.01
N LEU A 130 4.89 -0.81 28.45
CA LEU A 130 5.47 0.54 28.59
C LEU A 130 5.47 1.03 30.04
N LYS A 131 4.44 0.68 30.83
CA LYS A 131 4.37 0.99 32.27
C LYS A 131 5.45 0.23 33.04
N LYS A 132 5.61 -1.07 32.78
CA LYS A 132 6.67 -1.89 33.38
C LYS A 132 8.08 -1.41 33.03
N GLU A 133 8.26 -0.91 31.82
CA GLU A 133 9.50 -0.27 31.36
C GLU A 133 9.73 1.13 31.97
N GLY A 134 8.75 1.68 32.70
CA GLY A 134 8.85 2.98 33.38
C GLY A 134 8.78 4.20 32.46
N VAL A 135 8.44 4.02 31.18
CA VAL A 135 8.47 5.11 30.17
C VAL A 135 7.09 5.64 29.80
N PHE A 136 6.00 4.95 30.17
CA PHE A 136 4.64 5.29 29.75
C PHE A 136 4.25 6.74 30.06
N GLY A 137 4.59 7.26 31.24
CA GLY A 137 4.29 8.65 31.62
C GLY A 137 5.07 9.73 30.84
N SER A 138 6.05 9.33 30.02
CA SER A 138 6.80 10.25 29.14
C SER A 138 6.26 10.29 27.71
N LEU A 139 5.20 9.52 27.41
CA LEU A 139 4.61 9.39 26.08
C LEU A 139 3.24 10.06 26.01
N SER A 140 3.01 10.78 24.91
CA SER A 140 1.66 10.99 24.40
C SER A 140 1.31 9.83 23.48
N VAL A 141 0.22 9.10 23.78
CA VAL A 141 -0.14 7.87 23.07
C VAL A 141 -1.44 8.05 22.30
N GLY A 142 -1.43 7.72 21.01
CA GLY A 142 -2.59 7.78 20.12
C GLY A 142 -2.69 6.57 19.20
N GLU A 143 -3.66 6.63 18.29
CA GLU A 143 -3.92 5.63 17.25
C GLU A 143 -3.97 6.34 15.90
N TYR A 144 -3.45 5.69 14.87
CA TYR A 144 -3.66 6.09 13.48
C TYR A 144 -4.43 4.96 12.81
N LYS A 145 -5.71 5.20 12.48
CA LYS A 145 -6.63 4.19 11.96
C LYS A 145 -6.44 3.96 10.46
N LEU A 146 -5.26 3.47 10.11
CA LEU A 146 -4.96 2.98 8.77
C LEU A 146 -5.70 1.65 8.56
N ASP A 147 -6.94 1.76 8.12
CA ASP A 147 -7.83 0.64 7.81
C ASP A 147 -7.55 0.10 6.39
N LEU A 148 -8.58 -0.21 5.62
CA LEU A 148 -8.44 -0.70 4.25
C LEU A 148 -7.78 0.34 3.35
N ILE A 149 -6.66 -0.05 2.74
CA ILE A 149 -5.82 0.75 1.87
C ILE A 149 -6.10 0.36 0.42
N PRO A 150 -6.47 1.31 -0.45
CA PRO A 150 -6.66 1.04 -1.87
C PRO A 150 -5.32 0.93 -2.60
N PHE A 151 -5.03 -0.27 -3.05
CA PHE A 151 -3.86 -0.58 -3.88
C PHE A 151 -4.17 -0.42 -5.37
N ASP A 152 -5.40 -0.73 -5.77
CA ASP A 152 -5.88 -0.62 -7.14
C ASP A 152 -7.37 -0.22 -7.19
N ASP A 153 -7.91 -0.04 -8.40
CA ASP A 153 -9.29 0.37 -8.67
C ASP A 153 -10.35 -0.53 -7.98
N ASP A 154 -10.01 -1.79 -7.69
CA ASP A 154 -10.87 -2.82 -7.11
C ASP A 154 -10.20 -3.64 -5.99
N VAL A 155 -9.01 -3.24 -5.53
CA VAL A 155 -8.23 -3.98 -4.51
C VAL A 155 -8.00 -3.13 -3.27
N LEU A 156 -8.52 -3.61 -2.13
CA LEU A 156 -8.30 -3.05 -0.80
C LEU A 156 -7.57 -4.06 0.08
N THR A 157 -6.59 -3.62 0.87
CA THR A 157 -5.82 -4.47 1.78
C THR A 157 -5.60 -3.81 3.13
N LEU A 158 -5.43 -4.63 4.18
CA LEU A 158 -4.97 -4.18 5.50
C LEU A 158 -3.46 -4.36 5.70
N GLU A 159 -2.79 -5.06 4.77
CA GLU A 159 -1.37 -5.44 4.85
C GLU A 159 -1.00 -6.03 6.22
N LEU A 160 -1.77 -7.02 6.70
CA LEU A 160 -1.53 -7.70 7.96
C LEU A 160 -0.94 -9.11 7.73
N ASP A 161 0.34 -9.16 7.35
CA ASP A 161 1.01 -10.38 6.85
C ASP A 161 0.97 -11.57 7.82
N SER A 162 0.96 -11.31 9.13
CA SER A 162 1.00 -12.35 10.15
C SER A 162 -0.38 -12.95 10.50
N CYS A 163 -1.48 -12.37 10.00
CA CYS A 163 -2.84 -12.75 10.39
C CYS A 163 -3.15 -14.24 10.20
N PHE A 164 -2.65 -14.88 9.15
CA PHE A 164 -2.91 -16.30 8.94
C PHE A 164 -2.31 -17.15 10.06
N LYS A 165 -1.04 -16.91 10.41
CA LYS A 165 -0.37 -17.60 11.51
C LYS A 165 -1.02 -17.28 12.84
N GLU A 166 -1.33 -16.01 13.10
CA GLU A 166 -1.99 -15.56 14.33
C GLU A 166 -3.32 -16.29 14.54
N PHE A 167 -4.20 -16.29 13.52
CA PHE A 167 -5.55 -16.86 13.64
C PHE A 167 -5.54 -18.39 13.75
N TYR A 168 -4.70 -19.07 12.96
CA TYR A 168 -4.81 -20.52 12.77
C TYR A 168 -3.70 -21.34 13.45
N VAL A 169 -2.61 -20.70 13.90
CA VAL A 169 -1.49 -21.38 14.58
C VAL A 169 -1.39 -20.91 16.03
N ASP A 170 -1.31 -19.59 16.25
CA ASP A 170 -1.08 -19.03 17.59
C ASP A 170 -2.38 -18.89 18.40
N GLY A 171 -3.53 -18.93 17.74
CA GLY A 171 -4.84 -18.70 18.35
C GLY A 171 -5.09 -17.25 18.76
N ASP A 172 -4.25 -16.32 18.29
CA ASP A 172 -4.40 -14.89 18.51
C ASP A 172 -5.42 -14.30 17.53
N LYS A 173 -6.56 -13.85 18.05
CA LYS A 173 -7.66 -13.29 17.26
C LYS A 173 -7.74 -11.77 17.32
N THR A 174 -6.69 -11.11 17.81
CA THR A 174 -6.67 -9.65 18.05
C THR A 174 -7.02 -8.86 16.80
N ASN A 175 -6.48 -9.27 15.64
CA ASN A 175 -6.66 -8.57 14.38
C ASN A 175 -8.06 -8.74 13.74
N LEU A 176 -8.92 -9.65 14.23
CA LEU A 176 -10.32 -9.73 13.78
C LEU A 176 -11.08 -8.43 14.06
N HIS A 177 -10.74 -7.76 15.17
CA HIS A 177 -11.31 -6.46 15.50
C HIS A 177 -10.95 -5.42 14.44
N THR A 178 -9.69 -5.36 14.01
CA THR A 178 -9.22 -4.43 12.97
C THR A 178 -9.98 -4.69 11.68
N VAL A 179 -10.08 -5.95 11.23
CA VAL A 179 -10.85 -6.33 10.05
C VAL A 179 -12.31 -5.87 10.14
N ALA A 180 -12.99 -6.15 11.27
CA ALA A 180 -14.37 -5.74 11.46
C ALA A 180 -14.54 -4.21 11.49
N ALA A 181 -13.62 -3.49 12.14
CA ALA A 181 -13.66 -2.02 12.20
C ALA A 181 -13.46 -1.39 10.82
N SER A 182 -12.56 -1.92 9.99
CA SER A 182 -12.36 -1.43 8.63
C SER A 182 -13.57 -1.69 7.72
N LEU A 183 -14.29 -2.81 7.90
CA LEU A 183 -15.57 -3.06 7.22
C LEU A 183 -16.67 -2.11 7.69
N ILE A 184 -16.67 -1.73 8.96
CA ILE A 184 -17.57 -0.68 9.46
C ILE A 184 -17.23 0.67 8.81
N LYS A 185 -15.95 1.03 8.69
CA LYS A 185 -15.52 2.24 7.99
C LYS A 185 -16.00 2.26 6.54
N LEU A 186 -15.94 1.13 5.82
CA LEU A 186 -16.54 1.04 4.49
C LEU A 186 -18.04 1.39 4.51
N GLN A 187 -18.81 0.86 5.47
CA GLN A 187 -20.24 1.17 5.55
C GLN A 187 -20.53 2.62 5.94
N THR A 188 -19.66 3.25 6.72
CA THR A 188 -19.75 4.68 7.03
C THR A 188 -19.55 5.54 5.78
N VAL A 189 -18.67 5.11 4.86
CA VAL A 189 -18.32 5.86 3.64
C VAL A 189 -19.29 5.57 2.48
N PHE A 190 -19.65 4.31 2.26
CA PHE A 190 -20.41 3.84 1.09
C PHE A 190 -21.83 3.37 1.40
N GLY A 191 -22.34 3.67 2.60
CA GLY A 191 -23.65 3.22 3.06
C GLY A 191 -23.66 1.80 3.63
N MET A 192 -24.74 1.47 4.37
CA MET A 192 -24.86 0.18 5.05
C MET A 192 -25.01 -0.97 4.04
N ILE A 193 -24.17 -2.00 4.13
CA ILE A 193 -24.22 -3.13 3.20
C ILE A 193 -25.46 -4.01 3.52
N PRO A 194 -26.43 -4.16 2.61
CA PRO A 194 -27.68 -4.88 2.88
C PRO A 194 -27.48 -6.38 3.16
N HIS A 195 -26.47 -6.99 2.55
CA HIS A 195 -26.30 -8.43 2.58
C HIS A 195 -24.88 -8.83 3.01
N VAL A 196 -24.79 -9.49 4.16
CA VAL A 196 -23.54 -10.08 4.64
C VAL A 196 -23.63 -11.60 4.58
N LYS A 197 -22.77 -12.22 3.77
CA LYS A 197 -22.59 -13.67 3.70
C LYS A 197 -21.23 -14.02 4.27
N TYR A 198 -21.10 -15.18 4.90
CA TYR A 198 -19.81 -15.62 5.43
C TYR A 198 -19.63 -17.13 5.38
N LYS A 199 -18.38 -17.55 5.23
CA LYS A 199 -17.95 -18.94 5.34
C LYS A 199 -16.64 -19.02 6.11
N GLY A 200 -16.70 -19.64 7.28
CA GLY A 200 -15.56 -19.79 8.18
C GLY A 200 -15.86 -19.32 9.59
N THR A 201 -15.02 -19.74 10.53
CA THR A 201 -15.16 -19.38 11.95
C THR A 201 -14.75 -17.94 12.23
N MET A 202 -13.68 -17.44 11.60
CA MET A 202 -13.21 -16.07 11.79
C MET A 202 -14.17 -15.09 11.11
N ALA A 203 -14.63 -15.39 9.91
CA ALA A 203 -15.63 -14.65 9.16
C ALA A 203 -16.95 -14.51 9.94
N LYS A 204 -17.39 -15.58 10.61
CA LYS A 204 -18.55 -15.51 11.53
C LYS A 204 -18.31 -14.54 12.69
N THR A 205 -17.11 -14.58 13.29
CA THR A 205 -16.75 -13.67 14.38
C THR A 205 -16.70 -12.21 13.91
N ILE A 206 -16.14 -11.94 12.72
CA ILE A 206 -16.13 -10.62 12.10
C ILE A 206 -17.56 -10.10 11.91
N TYR A 207 -18.46 -10.93 11.35
CA TYR A 207 -19.87 -10.58 11.20
C TYR A 207 -20.54 -10.18 12.53
N GLN A 208 -20.27 -10.93 13.60
CA GLN A 208 -20.78 -10.62 14.94
C GLN A 208 -20.21 -9.32 15.50
N MET A 209 -18.91 -9.05 15.27
CA MET A 209 -18.26 -7.79 15.67
C MET A 209 -18.84 -6.61 14.92
N MET A 210 -19.09 -6.73 13.61
CA MET A 210 -19.73 -5.67 12.81
C MET A 210 -21.09 -5.29 13.39
N ALA A 211 -21.94 -6.27 13.72
CA ALA A 211 -23.24 -6.03 14.35
C ALA A 211 -23.14 -5.40 15.75
N HIS A 212 -22.03 -5.61 16.46
CA HIS A 212 -21.78 -4.94 17.72
C HIS A 212 -21.39 -3.47 17.52
N PHE A 213 -20.43 -3.21 16.64
CA PHE A 213 -19.96 -1.86 16.32
C PHE A 213 -21.07 -0.98 15.73
N GLN A 214 -21.95 -1.54 14.90
CA GLN A 214 -23.14 -0.83 14.39
C GLN A 214 -24.02 -0.31 15.54
N ARG A 215 -24.35 -1.18 16.50
CA ARG A 215 -25.14 -0.80 17.68
C ARG A 215 -24.44 0.26 18.55
N GLU A 216 -23.12 0.17 18.69
CA GLU A 216 -22.35 1.18 19.42
C GLU A 216 -22.42 2.56 18.74
N GLN A 217 -22.31 2.59 17.41
CA GLN A 217 -22.43 3.82 16.64
C GLN A 217 -23.83 4.44 16.71
N GLU A 218 -24.87 3.62 16.65
CA GLU A 218 -26.26 4.06 16.85
C GLU A 218 -26.45 4.71 18.23
N VAL A 219 -25.97 4.06 19.29
CA VAL A 219 -26.04 4.60 20.66
C VAL A 219 -25.23 5.88 20.82
N ALA A 220 -24.10 6.01 20.11
CA ALA A 220 -23.27 7.21 20.09
C ALA A 220 -23.87 8.37 19.27
N GLY A 221 -25.04 8.19 18.64
CA GLY A 221 -25.70 9.20 17.81
C GLY A 221 -25.08 9.37 16.42
N ASN A 222 -24.27 8.39 15.98
CA ASN A 222 -23.63 8.36 14.67
C ASN A 222 -24.13 7.15 13.86
N PRO A 223 -25.45 7.02 13.57
CA PRO A 223 -25.98 5.83 12.93
C PRO A 223 -25.39 5.63 11.52
N ILE A 224 -25.02 4.38 11.22
CA ILE A 224 -24.66 3.95 9.87
C ILE A 224 -25.95 3.71 9.06
N GLY A 225 -25.92 3.94 7.75
CA GLY A 225 -27.08 3.72 6.88
C GLY A 225 -27.94 4.95 6.62
N VAL A 226 -27.39 6.14 6.84
CA VAL A 226 -27.99 7.41 6.37
C VAL A 226 -27.81 7.59 4.87
N LEU A 227 -26.73 7.01 4.32
CA LEU A 227 -26.44 7.00 2.88
C LEU A 227 -27.09 5.78 2.23
N ASP A 228 -27.52 5.96 0.98
CA ASP A 228 -27.94 4.84 0.14
C ASP A 228 -26.76 3.86 -0.07
N PRO A 229 -26.97 2.55 0.02
CA PRO A 229 -25.88 1.58 -0.14
C PRO A 229 -25.32 1.56 -1.56
N GLU A 230 -24.02 1.79 -1.72
CA GLU A 230 -23.31 1.58 -2.99
C GLU A 230 -22.84 0.13 -3.17
N ILE A 231 -22.74 -0.61 -2.05
CA ILE A 231 -22.32 -2.01 -2.02
C ILE A 231 -23.53 -2.88 -1.65
N ASP A 232 -23.92 -3.77 -2.56
CA ASP A 232 -25.06 -4.68 -2.37
C ASP A 232 -24.76 -5.82 -1.38
N THR A 233 -23.64 -6.52 -1.58
CA THR A 233 -23.30 -7.72 -0.82
C THR A 233 -21.82 -7.76 -0.47
N VAL A 234 -21.51 -8.14 0.77
CA VAL A 234 -20.15 -8.55 1.18
C VAL A 234 -20.13 -10.04 1.51
N VAL A 235 -19.12 -10.75 0.99
CA VAL A 235 -18.88 -12.17 1.25
C VAL A 235 -17.56 -12.33 2.00
N LEU A 236 -17.63 -12.78 3.25
CA LEU A 236 -16.47 -13.00 4.10
C LEU A 236 -16.04 -14.48 4.05
N ILE A 237 -14.80 -14.74 3.65
CA ILE A 237 -14.29 -16.11 3.49
C ILE A 237 -13.01 -16.29 4.32
N ASP A 238 -13.00 -17.27 5.22
CA ASP A 238 -11.77 -17.69 5.89
C ASP A 238 -10.84 -18.38 4.90
N ARG A 239 -9.56 -17.98 4.86
CA ARG A 239 -8.56 -18.65 4.01
C ARG A 239 -8.46 -20.15 4.28
N ASN A 240 -8.69 -20.61 5.51
CA ASN A 240 -8.61 -22.04 5.85
C ASN A 240 -9.76 -22.90 5.29
N VAL A 241 -10.79 -22.30 4.69
CA VAL A 241 -11.85 -23.02 3.98
C VAL A 241 -11.32 -23.63 2.69
N ASP A 242 -10.26 -23.06 2.12
CA ASP A 242 -9.56 -23.58 0.96
C ASP A 242 -8.05 -23.29 1.10
N LEU A 243 -7.31 -24.30 1.56
CA LEU A 243 -5.85 -24.23 1.64
C LEU A 243 -5.17 -24.74 0.36
N VAL A 244 -5.92 -25.29 -0.59
CA VAL A 244 -5.34 -25.88 -1.81
C VAL A 244 -4.92 -24.77 -2.78
N THR A 245 -5.80 -23.79 -3.03
CA THR A 245 -5.52 -22.69 -3.96
C THR A 245 -4.19 -21.97 -3.72
N PRO A 246 -3.83 -21.50 -2.49
CA PRO A 246 -2.55 -20.82 -2.27
C PRO A 246 -1.33 -21.75 -2.32
N MET A 247 -1.53 -23.07 -2.38
CA MET A 247 -0.45 -24.05 -2.53
C MET A 247 -0.21 -24.44 -4.00
N CYS A 248 -1.11 -24.06 -4.90
CA CYS A 248 -0.95 -24.26 -6.34
C CYS A 248 -0.12 -23.13 -6.92
N THR A 249 0.84 -23.46 -7.79
CA THR A 249 1.51 -22.44 -8.60
C THR A 249 0.49 -21.75 -9.51
N PRO A 250 0.27 -20.43 -9.38
CA PRO A 250 -0.61 -19.70 -10.27
C PRO A 250 -0.07 -19.69 -11.71
N LEU A 251 -0.97 -19.62 -12.69
CA LEU A 251 -0.64 -19.61 -14.13
C LEU A 251 -1.09 -18.33 -14.83
N THR A 252 -1.47 -17.30 -14.06
CA THR A 252 -1.70 -15.95 -14.57
C THR A 252 -0.40 -15.17 -14.66
N TYR A 253 -0.38 -14.10 -15.45
CA TYR A 253 0.81 -13.25 -15.57
C TYR A 253 1.23 -12.64 -14.22
N GLU A 254 0.31 -11.99 -13.52
CA GLU A 254 0.58 -11.41 -12.19
C GLU A 254 0.95 -12.48 -11.16
N GLY A 255 0.26 -13.62 -11.16
CA GLY A 255 0.55 -14.71 -10.23
C GLY A 255 1.96 -15.28 -10.42
N LEU A 256 2.42 -15.43 -11.66
CA LEU A 256 3.79 -15.86 -11.94
C LEU A 256 4.84 -14.78 -11.64
N LEU A 257 4.49 -13.50 -11.80
CA LEU A 257 5.35 -12.40 -11.32
C LEU A 257 5.52 -12.48 -9.81
N ASP A 258 4.45 -12.72 -9.06
CA ASP A 258 4.51 -12.85 -7.60
C ASP A 258 5.34 -14.06 -7.16
N GLU A 259 5.13 -15.23 -7.77
CA GLU A 259 5.91 -16.45 -7.47
C GLU A 259 7.42 -16.30 -7.74
N ILE A 260 7.81 -15.56 -8.78
CA ILE A 260 9.21 -15.48 -9.22
C ILE A 260 9.93 -14.28 -8.62
N LEU A 261 9.25 -13.12 -8.52
CA LEU A 261 9.85 -11.85 -8.10
C LEU A 261 9.40 -11.40 -6.71
N GLY A 262 8.24 -11.85 -6.25
CA GLY A 262 7.59 -11.36 -5.04
C GLY A 262 7.01 -9.96 -5.25
N ILE A 263 5.69 -9.86 -5.35
CA ILE A 263 4.97 -8.59 -5.32
C ILE A 263 4.79 -8.19 -3.86
N THR A 264 5.42 -7.09 -3.48
CA THR A 264 5.32 -6.54 -2.12
C THR A 264 4.75 -5.15 -2.18
N HIS A 265 3.60 -4.94 -1.54
CA HIS A 265 2.89 -3.65 -1.51
C HIS A 265 2.54 -3.10 -2.91
N GLY A 266 2.25 -3.95 -3.91
CA GLY A 266 1.99 -3.53 -5.29
C GLY A 266 3.25 -3.16 -6.09
N PHE A 267 4.43 -3.59 -5.63
CA PHE A 267 5.71 -3.36 -6.30
C PHE A 267 6.50 -4.65 -6.50
N VAL A 268 7.25 -4.73 -7.59
CA VAL A 268 8.36 -5.68 -7.75
C VAL A 268 9.69 -4.96 -7.75
N THR A 269 10.74 -5.63 -7.28
CA THR A 269 12.12 -5.14 -7.37
C THR A 269 12.85 -5.96 -8.43
N VAL A 270 13.32 -5.29 -9.48
CA VAL A 270 13.99 -5.95 -10.62
C VAL A 270 15.29 -5.24 -10.96
N ASP A 271 16.18 -5.93 -11.68
CA ASP A 271 17.42 -5.34 -12.15
C ASP A 271 17.14 -4.19 -13.12
N ALA A 272 17.86 -3.08 -12.96
CA ALA A 272 17.62 -1.86 -13.74
C ALA A 272 17.76 -2.06 -15.25
N GLU A 273 18.53 -3.07 -15.67
CA GLU A 273 18.70 -3.46 -17.08
C GLU A 273 17.39 -3.97 -17.70
N LEU A 274 16.50 -4.59 -16.91
CA LEU A 274 15.20 -5.09 -17.39
C LEU A 274 14.20 -3.98 -17.72
N ILE A 275 14.46 -2.75 -17.30
CA ILE A 275 13.58 -1.58 -17.51
C ILE A 275 14.35 -0.42 -18.15
N ALA A 276 15.58 -0.65 -18.60
CA ALA A 276 16.39 0.41 -19.17
C ALA A 276 15.75 0.91 -20.47
N ASP A 277 15.61 2.23 -20.59
CA ASP A 277 15.35 2.87 -21.88
C ASP A 277 16.70 2.96 -22.61
N ASP A 278 16.81 2.30 -23.76
CA ASP A 278 18.02 2.31 -24.61
C ASP A 278 18.39 3.75 -25.05
N ASP A 279 17.42 4.66 -25.07
CA ASP A 279 17.60 6.08 -25.41
C ASP A 279 18.00 6.97 -24.22
N ALA A 280 18.02 6.45 -22.99
CA ALA A 280 18.37 7.25 -21.82
C ALA A 280 19.89 7.45 -21.73
N PRO A 281 20.40 8.68 -21.51
CA PRO A 281 21.83 8.92 -21.40
C PRO A 281 22.44 8.02 -20.31
N ASN A 282 23.60 7.44 -20.61
CA ASN A 282 24.39 6.64 -19.67
C ASN A 282 24.94 7.56 -18.57
N SER A 283 24.10 7.91 -17.61
CA SER A 283 24.55 8.44 -16.34
C SER A 283 25.19 7.29 -15.56
N GLY A 284 26.50 7.38 -15.31
CA GLY A 284 27.33 6.32 -14.70
C GLY A 284 27.01 5.99 -13.24
N ASN A 285 25.76 6.16 -12.80
CA ASN A 285 25.31 5.88 -11.45
C ASN A 285 23.84 5.40 -11.45
N ARG A 286 23.49 4.43 -12.31
CA ARG A 286 22.18 3.77 -12.26
C ARG A 286 22.16 2.80 -11.07
N PRO A 287 21.10 2.79 -10.25
CA PRO A 287 20.98 1.79 -9.19
C PRO A 287 20.92 0.38 -9.80
N ALA A 288 21.48 -0.62 -9.13
CA ALA A 288 21.47 -2.00 -9.63
C ALA A 288 20.05 -2.56 -9.75
N GLN A 289 19.17 -2.19 -8.83
CA GLN A 289 17.77 -2.60 -8.81
C GLN A 289 16.83 -1.40 -8.74
N VAL A 290 15.65 -1.55 -9.35
CA VAL A 290 14.60 -0.54 -9.40
C VAL A 290 13.28 -1.17 -8.95
N SER A 291 12.52 -0.41 -8.17
CA SER A 291 11.17 -0.76 -7.74
C SER A 291 10.14 -0.29 -8.78
N VAL A 292 9.37 -1.23 -9.30
CA VAL A 292 8.38 -1.05 -10.37
C VAL A 292 6.98 -1.17 -9.80
N PRO A 293 6.10 -0.15 -9.96
CA PRO A 293 4.69 -0.29 -9.62
C PRO A 293 4.00 -1.26 -10.57
N LEU A 294 3.19 -2.16 -10.02
CA LEU A 294 2.30 -3.04 -10.77
C LEU A 294 0.85 -2.72 -10.35
N ASN A 295 0.15 -1.94 -11.16
CA ASN A 295 -1.25 -1.54 -10.94
C ASN A 295 -1.90 -1.03 -12.23
N SER A 296 -3.20 -0.73 -12.17
CA SER A 296 -4.00 -0.34 -13.33
C SER A 296 -3.65 1.02 -13.97
N ASN A 297 -2.69 1.78 -13.43
CA ASN A 297 -2.18 2.98 -14.12
C ASN A 297 -1.46 2.62 -15.43
N ASP A 298 -0.83 1.45 -15.47
CA ASP A 298 -0.31 0.89 -16.72
C ASP A 298 -1.44 0.13 -17.42
N LYS A 299 -1.93 0.71 -18.52
CA LYS A 299 -3.03 0.14 -19.31
C LYS A 299 -2.71 -1.23 -19.89
N LEU A 300 -1.45 -1.48 -20.28
CA LEU A 300 -1.05 -2.79 -20.78
C LEU A 300 -1.09 -3.79 -19.62
N TYR A 301 -0.51 -3.44 -18.47
CA TYR A 301 -0.55 -4.31 -17.29
C TYR A 301 -1.99 -4.64 -16.86
N ALA A 302 -2.86 -3.64 -16.79
CA ALA A 302 -4.28 -3.80 -16.48
C ALA A 302 -4.99 -4.78 -17.42
N GLU A 303 -4.62 -4.79 -18.71
CA GLU A 303 -5.15 -5.73 -19.70
C GLU A 303 -4.62 -7.16 -19.49
N VAL A 304 -3.31 -7.31 -19.25
CA VAL A 304 -2.64 -8.62 -19.35
C VAL A 304 -2.42 -9.33 -18.01
N ARG A 305 -2.52 -8.65 -16.86
CA ARG A 305 -2.20 -9.21 -15.53
C ARG A 305 -2.97 -10.49 -15.21
N ASP A 306 -4.23 -10.56 -15.65
CA ASP A 306 -5.13 -11.69 -15.41
C ASP A 306 -5.08 -12.76 -16.51
N TYR A 307 -4.28 -12.56 -17.56
CA TYR A 307 -4.17 -13.55 -18.64
C TYR A 307 -3.43 -14.79 -18.18
N HIS A 308 -3.90 -15.94 -18.64
CA HIS A 308 -3.11 -17.17 -18.60
C HIS A 308 -1.81 -16.98 -19.40
N VAL A 309 -0.70 -17.52 -18.88
CA VAL A 309 0.65 -17.32 -19.43
C VAL A 309 0.77 -17.72 -20.92
N GLU A 310 0.03 -18.73 -21.37
CA GLU A 310 0.03 -19.16 -22.78
C GLU A 310 -0.57 -18.11 -23.75
N ARG A 311 -1.49 -17.27 -23.26
CA ARG A 311 -2.10 -16.19 -24.06
C ARG A 311 -1.22 -14.95 -24.11
N LEU A 312 -0.43 -14.71 -23.06
CA LEU A 312 0.38 -13.50 -22.88
C LEU A 312 1.30 -13.22 -24.07
N GLY A 313 2.07 -14.21 -24.50
CA GLY A 313 3.06 -14.03 -25.57
C GLY A 313 2.47 -13.58 -26.91
N MET A 314 1.34 -14.16 -27.31
CA MET A 314 0.63 -13.77 -28.54
C MET A 314 0.11 -12.33 -28.46
N ASN A 315 -0.45 -11.93 -27.31
CA ASN A 315 -0.96 -10.57 -27.11
C ASN A 315 0.17 -9.53 -27.13
N LEU A 316 1.28 -9.77 -26.42
CA LEU A 316 2.44 -8.86 -26.44
C LEU A 316 3.04 -8.71 -27.84
N GLN A 317 3.10 -9.79 -28.62
CA GLN A 317 3.56 -9.73 -30.02
C GLN A 317 2.62 -8.93 -30.91
N GLN A 318 1.30 -9.06 -30.72
CA GLN A 318 0.31 -8.28 -31.44
C GLN A 318 0.43 -6.78 -31.10
N GLN A 319 0.50 -6.44 -29.80
CA GLN A 319 0.72 -5.06 -29.34
C GLN A 319 2.02 -4.47 -29.91
N ALA A 320 3.10 -5.25 -29.97
CA ALA A 320 4.35 -4.82 -30.58
C ALA A 320 4.22 -4.50 -32.07
N ARG A 321 3.44 -5.29 -32.83
CA ARG A 321 3.17 -5.03 -34.25
C ARG A 321 2.33 -3.78 -34.42
N GLU A 322 1.26 -3.62 -33.66
CA GLU A 322 0.36 -2.46 -33.73
C GLU A 322 1.10 -1.14 -33.41
N ILE A 323 1.97 -1.13 -32.39
CA ILE A 323 2.78 0.05 -32.06
C ILE A 323 3.76 0.37 -33.21
N ARG A 324 4.43 -0.64 -33.78
CA ARG A 324 5.36 -0.44 -34.91
C ARG A 324 4.66 0.08 -36.16
N GLU A 325 3.51 -0.48 -36.51
CA GLU A 325 2.71 -0.04 -37.66
C GLU A 325 2.29 1.42 -37.52
N ARG A 326 1.85 1.86 -36.33
CA ARG A 326 1.54 3.28 -36.06
C ARG A 326 2.74 4.20 -36.22
N TYR A 327 3.94 3.75 -35.84
CA TYR A 327 5.19 4.51 -36.06
C TYR A 327 5.55 4.60 -37.55
N ASP A 328 5.41 3.50 -38.29
CA ASP A 328 5.76 3.40 -39.70
C ASP A 328 4.78 4.14 -40.62
N GLU A 329 3.49 4.11 -40.33
CA GLU A 329 2.46 4.87 -41.05
C GLU A 329 2.79 6.37 -41.04
N PHE A 330 3.20 6.90 -39.90
CA PHE A 330 3.59 8.31 -39.79
C PHE A 330 4.88 8.62 -40.55
N ARG A 331 5.91 7.78 -40.45
CA ARG A 331 7.16 7.96 -41.22
C ARG A 331 6.95 7.91 -42.73
N LYS A 332 5.95 7.15 -43.19
CA LYS A 332 5.59 7.02 -44.61
C LYS A 332 4.74 8.18 -45.12
N ASN A 333 4.03 8.91 -44.26
CA ASN A 333 3.14 10.00 -44.66
C ASN A 333 3.92 11.31 -44.95
N ARG A 334 4.59 11.35 -46.10
CA ARG A 334 5.45 12.48 -46.53
C ARG A 334 4.68 13.77 -46.88
N ASP A 335 3.38 13.66 -47.14
CA ASP A 335 2.49 14.77 -47.52
C ASP A 335 1.56 15.20 -46.36
N ALA A 336 1.88 14.82 -45.12
CA ALA A 336 1.05 15.12 -43.96
C ALA A 336 0.84 16.63 -43.77
N SER A 337 -0.40 17.05 -43.51
CA SER A 337 -0.74 18.44 -43.27
C SER A 337 -0.11 18.97 -41.97
N ILE A 338 0.09 20.29 -41.83
CA ILE A 338 0.62 20.90 -40.59
C ILE A 338 -0.27 20.56 -39.38
N SER A 339 -1.58 20.43 -39.59
CA SER A 339 -2.55 19.95 -38.59
C SER A 339 -2.26 18.52 -38.15
N GLU A 340 -2.03 17.59 -39.09
CA GLU A 340 -1.71 16.19 -38.80
C GLU A 340 -0.37 16.04 -38.08
N ILE A 341 0.64 16.84 -38.47
CA ILE A 341 1.93 16.85 -37.79
C ILE A 341 1.77 17.32 -36.34
N ARG A 342 1.00 18.40 -36.09
CA ARG A 342 0.72 18.89 -34.73
C ARG A 342 -0.03 17.86 -33.90
N GLU A 343 -0.98 17.15 -34.49
CA GLU A 343 -1.72 16.10 -33.80
C GLU A 343 -0.84 14.90 -33.46
N PHE A 344 0.06 14.49 -34.36
CA PHE A 344 1.01 13.43 -34.10
C PHE A 344 2.01 13.79 -33.00
N VAL A 345 2.59 15.00 -33.03
CA VAL A 345 3.52 15.47 -32.00
C VAL A 345 2.88 15.41 -30.60
N LYS A 346 1.58 15.65 -30.49
CA LYS A 346 0.83 15.47 -29.23
C LYS A 346 0.70 14.01 -28.79
N ARG A 347 0.71 13.05 -29.73
CA ARG A 347 0.59 11.61 -29.46
C ARG A 347 1.93 10.93 -29.15
N ILE A 348 3.06 11.51 -29.56
CA ILE A 348 4.42 10.96 -29.32
C ILE A 348 4.67 10.58 -27.86
N PRO A 349 4.36 11.42 -26.85
CA PRO A 349 4.62 11.07 -25.46
C PRO A 349 3.86 9.80 -25.03
N GLY A 350 2.60 9.67 -25.44
CA GLY A 350 1.79 8.48 -25.14
C GLY A 350 2.31 7.23 -25.85
N LEU A 351 2.70 7.35 -27.12
CA LEU A 351 3.34 6.25 -27.88
C LEU A 351 4.66 5.81 -27.24
N LYS A 352 5.49 6.75 -26.80
CA LYS A 352 6.74 6.45 -26.08
C LYS A 352 6.48 5.72 -24.77
N GLN A 353 5.50 6.18 -23.98
CA GLN A 353 5.09 5.51 -22.74
C GLN A 353 4.58 4.08 -23.00
N SER A 354 3.71 3.90 -24.01
CA SER A 354 3.21 2.57 -24.39
C SER A 354 4.34 1.65 -24.85
N TYR A 355 5.33 2.16 -25.59
CA TYR A 355 6.48 1.38 -26.01
C TYR A 355 7.35 0.96 -24.81
N GLN A 356 7.61 1.87 -23.87
CA GLN A 356 8.36 1.57 -22.64
C GLN A 356 7.66 0.52 -21.78
N SER A 357 6.34 0.67 -21.57
CA SER A 357 5.50 -0.31 -20.87
C SER A 357 5.56 -1.69 -21.56
N LEU A 358 5.38 -1.72 -22.88
CA LEU A 358 5.47 -2.96 -23.65
C LEU A 358 6.83 -3.63 -23.51
N GLN A 359 7.92 -2.88 -23.63
CA GLN A 359 9.28 -3.43 -23.48
C GLN A 359 9.50 -3.99 -22.07
N GLN A 360 9.05 -3.27 -21.04
CA GLN A 360 9.09 -3.75 -19.65
C GLN A 360 8.36 -5.09 -19.51
N HIS A 361 7.12 -5.19 -20.01
CA HIS A 361 6.33 -6.41 -19.88
C HIS A 361 6.82 -7.57 -20.76
N ILE A 362 7.47 -7.30 -21.91
CA ILE A 362 8.21 -8.30 -22.68
C ILE A 362 9.37 -8.85 -21.86
N ASN A 363 10.22 -7.99 -21.29
CA ASN A 363 11.38 -8.39 -20.49
C ASN A 363 10.96 -9.23 -19.27
N LEU A 364 9.89 -8.81 -18.58
CA LEU A 364 9.32 -9.54 -17.47
C LEU A 364 8.74 -10.91 -17.91
N ALA A 365 8.03 -10.96 -19.04
CA ALA A 365 7.50 -12.21 -19.58
C ALA A 365 8.61 -13.17 -20.01
N GLU A 366 9.70 -12.67 -20.58
CA GLU A 366 10.89 -13.47 -20.91
C GLU A 366 11.56 -14.04 -19.65
N LEU A 367 11.63 -13.27 -18.57
CA LEU A 367 12.13 -13.73 -17.28
C LEU A 367 11.27 -14.86 -16.71
N ILE A 368 9.94 -14.71 -16.75
CA ILE A 368 8.99 -15.76 -16.36
C ILE A 368 9.25 -17.01 -17.19
N LYS A 369 9.24 -16.87 -18.52
CA LYS A 369 9.41 -17.99 -19.45
C LYS A 369 10.72 -18.73 -19.23
N LYS A 370 11.83 -18.00 -19.10
CA LYS A 370 13.15 -18.59 -18.82
C LYS A 370 13.14 -19.40 -17.52
N THR A 371 12.44 -18.92 -16.50
CA THR A 371 12.33 -19.60 -15.21
C THR A 371 11.44 -20.83 -15.30
N THR A 372 10.29 -20.74 -15.98
CA THR A 372 9.35 -21.86 -16.14
C THR A 372 9.88 -22.95 -17.05
N ASP A 373 10.64 -22.62 -18.10
CA ASP A 373 11.26 -23.60 -19.02
C ASP A 373 12.44 -24.35 -18.36
N SER A 374 12.99 -23.81 -17.26
CA SER A 374 14.16 -24.35 -16.55
C SER A 374 13.82 -25.32 -15.42
N LYS A 375 12.55 -25.37 -15.01
CA LYS A 375 12.01 -26.24 -13.95
C LYS A 375 11.28 -27.41 -14.57
#